data_AF-A0A5C9CDP2-F1
#
_entry.id   AF-A0A5C9CDP2-F1
#
_cell.length_a   1.000
_cell.length_b   1.000
_cell.length_c   1.000
_cell.angle_alpha   90.00
_cell.angle_beta   90.00
_cell.angle_gamma   90.00
#
_symmetry.space_group_name_H-M   'P 1'
#
loop_
_entity.id
_entity.type
_entity.pdbx_description
1 polymer ?
#
loop_
_entity_poly.entity_id
_entity_poly.type
_entity_poly.pdbx_seq_one_letter_code
_entity_poly.pdbx_strand_id
1 'polypeptide(L)'
;MDVIVRVWDAPTRIFHWLLVVCFVSLIITGNLGGNAMVWHFRLGYCVLSLLLFRLVWGILGGYWSRFARFLYPPSTLIAYLKGRADKQHSVGHNPLGALSVFALLTFLVFQVTSGLMSDDEISAAGPLTRFVSAEWVSFATFY
;
A
#
# COMPACT_ATOMS: atom_id res chain seq x y z
N MET A 1 -16.94 1.98 34.37
CA MET A 1 -15.76 1.14 34.05
C MET A 1 -15.51 1.28 32.58
N ASP A 2 -14.38 1.85 32.18
CA ASP A 2 -14.05 2.02 30.77
C ASP A 2 -13.58 0.68 30.18
N VAL A 3 -14.30 0.18 29.18
CA VAL A 3 -13.94 -1.07 28.48
C VAL A 3 -12.87 -0.74 27.44
N ILE A 4 -11.64 -1.22 27.66
CA ILE A 4 -10.54 -1.05 26.70
C ILE A 4 -10.68 -2.08 25.57
N VAL A 5 -10.95 -1.60 24.34
CA VAL A 5 -11.00 -2.45 23.14
C VAL A 5 -9.69 -2.37 22.38
N ARG A 6 -9.02 -3.52 22.20
CA ARG A 6 -7.81 -3.61 21.36
C ARG A 6 -8.23 -3.73 19.89
N VAL A 7 -8.00 -2.65 19.14
CA VAL A 7 -8.36 -2.57 17.71
C VAL A 7 -7.22 -3.08 16.83
N TRP A 8 -6.05 -2.42 16.86
CA TRP A 8 -4.93 -2.80 15.99
C TRP A 8 -3.98 -3.78 16.64
N ASP A 9 -3.86 -4.97 16.02
CA ASP A 9 -2.87 -5.98 16.36
C ASP A 9 -1.43 -5.51 16.05
N ALA A 10 -0.45 -6.11 16.73
CA ALA A 10 0.95 -5.72 16.62
C ALA A 10 1.50 -5.91 15.18
N PRO A 11 1.23 -7.02 14.46
CA PRO A 11 1.66 -7.17 13.07
C PRO A 11 1.20 -6.05 12.15
N THR A 12 -0.07 -5.64 12.24
CA THR A 12 -0.61 -4.53 11.43
C THR A 12 0.08 -3.20 11.74
N ARG A 13 0.41 -2.93 13.01
CA ARG A 13 1.14 -1.73 13.40
C ARG A 13 2.57 -1.72 12.87
N ILE A 14 3.27 -2.84 12.99
CA ILE A 14 4.65 -2.99 12.49
C ILE A 14 4.66 -2.80 10.97
N PHE A 15 3.76 -3.49 10.25
CA PHE A 15 3.59 -3.30 8.81
C PHE A 15 3.38 -1.84 8.45
N HIS A 16 2.46 -1.15 9.12
CA HIS A 16 2.12 0.23 8.79
C HIS A 16 3.33 1.15 8.94
N TRP A 17 4.04 1.10 10.07
CA TRP A 17 5.18 1.97 10.29
C TRP A 17 6.38 1.62 9.40
N LEU A 18 6.63 0.34 9.12
CA LEU A 18 7.65 -0.05 8.14
C LEU A 18 7.30 0.45 6.74
N LEU A 19 6.03 0.37 6.34
CA LEU A 19 5.59 0.86 5.05
C LEU A 19 5.76 2.38 4.95
N VAL A 20 5.40 3.14 6.00
CA VAL A 20 5.58 4.59 6.05
C VAL A 20 7.06 4.96 5.87
N VAL A 21 7.95 4.31 6.61
CA VAL A 21 9.40 4.56 6.51
C VAL A 21 9.91 4.22 5.10
N CYS A 22 9.56 3.04 4.57
CA CYS A 22 10.01 2.63 3.24
C CYS A 22 9.48 3.55 2.15
N PHE A 23 8.21 3.97 2.23
CA PHE A 23 7.59 4.87 1.27
C PHE A 23 8.31 6.23 1.22
N VAL A 24 8.57 6.84 2.38
CA VAL A 24 9.31 8.10 2.46
C VAL A 24 10.74 7.93 1.93
N SER A 25 11.42 6.85 2.30
CA SER A 25 12.78 6.56 1.80
C SER A 25 12.82 6.30 0.29
N LEU A 26 11.79 5.67 -0.29
CA LEU A 26 11.66 5.47 -1.74
C LEU A 26 11.54 6.79 -2.49
N ILE A 27 10.72 7.72 -1.98
CA ILE A 27 10.61 9.06 -2.56
C ILE A 27 11.99 9.74 -2.55
N ILE A 28 12.68 9.74 -1.41
CA ILE A 28 13.99 10.40 -1.29
C ILE A 28 15.01 9.77 -2.24
N THR A 29 15.14 8.43 -2.23
CA THR A 29 16.13 7.73 -3.04
C THR A 29 15.85 7.83 -4.54
N GLY A 30 14.58 7.81 -4.95
CA GLY A 30 14.19 7.97 -6.35
C GLY A 30 14.48 9.38 -6.88
N ASN A 31 14.22 10.42 -6.08
CA ASN A 31 14.54 11.80 -6.46
C ASN A 31 16.05 12.10 -6.48
N LEU A 32 16.84 11.43 -5.63
CA LEU A 32 18.30 11.59 -5.62
C LEU A 32 18.98 10.89 -6.81
N GLY A 33 18.45 9.74 -7.26
CA GLY A 33 19.02 8.97 -8.35
C GLY A 33 20.45 8.46 -8.09
N GLY A 34 21.17 8.11 -9.16
CA GLY A 34 22.56 7.65 -9.10
C GLY A 34 22.77 6.49 -8.13
N ASN A 35 23.79 6.59 -7.25
CA ASN A 35 24.09 5.54 -6.26
C ASN A 35 22.95 5.29 -5.26
N ALA A 36 21.99 6.22 -5.09
CA ALA A 36 20.84 6.01 -4.23
C ALA A 36 19.85 5.00 -4.81
N MET A 37 19.87 4.75 -6.13
CA MET A 37 19.00 3.77 -6.77
C MET A 37 19.20 2.35 -6.23
N VAL A 38 20.41 2.00 -5.80
CA VAL A 38 20.68 0.70 -5.13
C VAL A 38 19.79 0.53 -3.89
N TRP A 39 19.62 1.60 -3.11
CA TRP A 39 18.71 1.60 -1.96
C TRP A 39 17.25 1.69 -2.38
N HIS A 40 16.94 2.43 -3.44
CA HIS A 40 15.59 2.47 -4.01
C HIS A 40 15.09 1.06 -4.36
N PHE A 41 15.87 0.26 -5.08
CA PHE A 41 15.51 -1.13 -5.42
C PHE A 41 15.33 -2.01 -4.18
N ARG A 42 16.25 -1.94 -3.20
CA ARG A 42 16.17 -2.72 -1.95
C ARG A 42 14.91 -2.37 -1.15
N LEU A 43 14.59 -1.08 -1.04
CA LEU A 43 13.37 -0.60 -0.40
C LEU A 43 12.12 -1.01 -1.19
N GLY A 44 12.18 -1.01 -2.52
CA GLY A 44 11.12 -1.49 -3.40
C GLY A 44 10.80 -2.96 -3.14
N TYR A 45 11.82 -3.82 -3.01
CA TYR A 45 11.63 -5.22 -2.63
C TYR A 45 11.10 -5.39 -1.20
N CYS A 46 11.48 -4.51 -0.28
CA CYS A 46 10.90 -4.46 1.06
C CYS A 46 9.41 -4.12 1.00
N VAL A 47 9.02 -3.08 0.26
CA VAL A 47 7.61 -2.70 0.06
C VAL A 47 6.84 -3.83 -0.62
N LEU A 48 7.38 -4.47 -1.65
CA LEU A 48 6.77 -5.65 -2.29
C LEU A 48 6.47 -6.74 -1.24
N SER A 49 7.46 -7.06 -0.39
CA SER A 49 7.31 -8.05 0.66
C SER A 49 6.24 -7.66 1.69
N LEU A 50 6.22 -6.38 2.09
CA LEU A 50 5.20 -5.82 3.00
C LEU A 50 3.80 -5.87 2.38
N LEU A 51 3.66 -5.58 1.08
CA LEU A 51 2.38 -5.67 0.37
C LEU A 51 1.88 -7.11 0.30
N LEU A 52 2.74 -8.06 -0.05
CA LEU A 52 2.40 -9.49 -0.03
C LEU A 52 1.96 -9.93 1.36
N PHE A 53 2.71 -9.56 2.40
CA PHE A 53 2.31 -9.77 3.78
C PHE A 53 0.92 -9.18 4.05
N ARG A 54 0.68 -7.92 3.65
CA ARG A 54 -0.56 -7.23 3.93
C ARG A 54 -1.77 -7.85 3.24
N LEU A 55 -1.60 -8.35 2.01
CA LEU A 55 -2.64 -9.06 1.27
C LEU A 55 -3.03 -10.36 1.99
N VAL A 56 -2.03 -11.15 2.42
CA VAL A 56 -2.27 -12.38 3.19
C VAL A 56 -2.88 -12.07 4.56
N TRP A 57 -2.32 -11.10 5.30
CA TRP A 57 -2.80 -10.68 6.62
C TRP A 57 -4.20 -10.04 6.55
N GLY A 58 -4.56 -9.44 5.43
CA GLY A 58 -5.91 -8.92 5.18
C GLY A 58 -6.97 -9.99 4.99
N ILE A 59 -6.57 -11.24 4.80
CA ILE A 59 -7.48 -12.38 4.73
C ILE A 59 -7.45 -13.14 6.07
N LEU A 60 -6.25 -13.46 6.57
CA LEU A 60 -6.06 -14.38 7.69
C LEU A 60 -5.83 -13.70 9.06
N GLY A 61 -5.48 -12.42 9.08
CA GLY A 61 -5.02 -11.71 10.27
C GLY A 61 -6.09 -11.45 11.34
N GLY A 62 -5.78 -10.55 12.28
CA GLY A 62 -6.66 -10.17 13.37
C GLY A 62 -7.99 -9.59 12.89
N TYR A 63 -9.02 -9.64 13.74
CA TYR A 63 -10.40 -9.25 13.40
C TYR A 63 -10.49 -7.91 12.65
N TRP A 64 -9.82 -6.88 13.16
CA TRP A 64 -9.84 -5.53 12.59
C TRP A 64 -8.94 -5.36 11.37
N SER A 65 -8.02 -6.29 11.13
CA SER A 65 -7.06 -6.23 10.02
C SER A 65 -7.60 -6.80 8.71
N ARG A 66 -8.70 -7.57 8.78
CA ARG A 66 -9.30 -8.27 7.64
C ARG A 66 -10.06 -7.34 6.70
N PHE A 67 -9.85 -7.49 5.39
CA PHE A 67 -10.51 -6.69 4.36
C PHE A 67 -12.04 -6.84 4.36
N ALA A 68 -12.57 -7.98 4.79
CA ALA A 68 -14.01 -8.18 4.96
C ALA A 68 -14.66 -7.16 5.92
N ARG A 69 -13.90 -6.59 6.86
CA ARG A 69 -14.38 -5.54 7.77
C ARG A 69 -14.32 -4.13 7.17
N PHE A 70 -13.72 -3.98 6.00
CA PHE A 70 -13.57 -2.70 5.31
C PHE A 70 -14.62 -2.52 4.21
N LEU A 71 -15.46 -3.53 3.98
CA LEU A 71 -16.52 -3.49 2.99
C LEU A 71 -17.76 -2.83 3.59
N TYR A 72 -18.01 -1.59 3.16
CA TYR A 72 -19.23 -0.85 3.47
C TYR A 72 -20.13 -0.78 2.24
N PRO A 73 -21.45 -0.94 2.40
CA PRO A 73 -22.38 -0.75 1.28
C PRO A 73 -22.36 0.72 0.84
N PRO A 74 -22.66 1.02 -0.44
CA PRO A 74 -22.65 2.40 -0.96
C PRO A 74 -23.54 3.36 -0.18
N SER A 75 -24.67 2.87 0.35
CA SER A 75 -25.59 3.64 1.20
C SER A 75 -24.92 4.16 2.48
N THR A 76 -24.07 3.34 3.12
CA THR A 76 -23.31 3.73 4.32
C THR A 76 -22.27 4.80 3.99
N LEU A 77 -21.61 4.68 2.84
CA LEU A 77 -20.64 5.69 2.39
C LEU A 77 -21.33 7.05 2.14
N ILE A 78 -22.47 7.04 1.44
CA ILE A 78 -23.25 8.26 1.19
C ILE A 78 -23.77 8.85 2.50
N ALA A 79 -24.27 8.03 3.41
CA ALA A 79 -24.71 8.49 4.73
C ALA A 79 -23.56 9.11 5.53
N TYR A 80 -22.38 8.49 5.51
CA TYR A 80 -21.17 9.01 6.15
C TYR A 80 -20.77 10.38 5.59
N LEU A 81 -20.74 10.53 4.26
CA LEU A 81 -20.44 11.80 3.57
C LEU A 81 -21.46 12.90 3.89
N LYS A 82 -22.72 12.54 4.16
CA LYS A 82 -23.78 13.46 4.57
C LYS A 82 -23.77 13.76 6.08
N GLY A 83 -22.74 13.32 6.82
CA GLY A 83 -22.65 13.51 8.27
C GLY A 83 -23.61 12.64 9.10
N ARG A 84 -24.25 11.63 8.48
CA ARG A 84 -25.19 10.71 9.12
C ARG A 84 -24.50 9.39 9.48
N ALA A 85 -23.27 9.48 9.98
CA ALA A 85 -22.45 8.32 10.29
C ALA A 85 -23.04 7.52 11.47
N ASP A 86 -23.16 6.20 11.31
CA ASP A 86 -23.50 5.31 12.41
C ASP A 86 -22.35 5.28 13.44
N LYS A 87 -22.70 5.37 14.73
CA LYS A 87 -21.75 5.26 15.85
C LYS A 87 -21.03 3.91 15.85
N GLN A 88 -21.61 2.85 15.29
CA GLN A 88 -20.96 1.54 15.15
C GLN A 88 -19.73 1.56 14.23
N HIS A 89 -19.62 2.56 13.33
CA HIS A 89 -18.45 2.73 12.46
C HIS A 89 -17.31 3.53 13.10
N SER A 90 -17.38 3.81 14.41
CA SER A 90 -16.35 4.54 15.15
C SER A 90 -15.16 3.67 15.58
N VAL A 91 -15.30 2.34 15.55
CA VAL A 91 -14.26 1.40 15.96
C VAL A 91 -13.60 0.78 14.72
N GLY A 92 -12.28 0.89 14.63
CA GLY A 92 -11.53 0.43 13.46
C GLY A 92 -11.40 1.51 12.40
N HIS A 93 -11.78 1.19 11.16
CA HIS A 93 -11.83 2.16 10.07
C HIS A 93 -13.25 2.68 9.90
N ASN A 94 -13.41 4.00 9.72
CA ASN A 94 -14.65 4.53 9.18
C ASN A 94 -14.76 4.23 7.67
N PRO A 95 -15.93 4.44 7.02
CA PRO A 95 -16.10 4.13 5.59
C PRO A 95 -15.08 4.77 4.65
N LEU A 96 -14.69 6.03 4.87
CA LEU A 96 -13.66 6.67 4.05
C LEU A 96 -12.25 6.15 4.35
N GLY A 97 -11.94 5.87 5.62
CA GLY A 97 -10.68 5.27 6.02
C GLY A 97 -10.51 3.86 5.44
N ALA A 98 -11.59 3.09 5.32
CA ALA A 98 -11.57 1.80 4.66
C ALA A 98 -11.27 1.92 3.15
N LEU A 99 -11.90 2.88 2.47
CA LEU A 99 -11.62 3.15 1.06
C LEU A 99 -10.20 3.65 0.82
N SER A 100 -9.66 4.49 1.72
CA SER A 100 -8.29 4.98 1.57
C SER A 100 -7.26 3.86 1.65
N VAL A 101 -7.50 2.82 2.47
CA VAL A 101 -6.64 1.63 2.50
C VAL A 101 -6.63 0.92 1.15
N PHE A 102 -7.79 0.67 0.54
CA PHE A 102 -7.85 0.03 -0.77
C PHE A 102 -7.19 0.88 -1.85
N ALA A 103 -7.45 2.19 -1.86
CA ALA A 103 -6.81 3.10 -2.81
C ALA A 103 -5.28 3.05 -2.67
N LEU A 104 -4.75 3.21 -1.46
CA LEU A 104 -3.30 3.19 -1.21
C LEU A 104 -2.67 1.84 -1.57
N LEU A 105 -3.30 0.71 -1.26
CA LEU A 105 -2.77 -0.60 -1.64
C LEU A 105 -2.74 -0.77 -3.16
N THR A 106 -3.80 -0.35 -3.87
CA THR A 106 -3.82 -0.38 -5.34
C THR A 106 -2.72 0.47 -5.94
N PHE A 107 -2.55 1.71 -5.45
CA PHE A 107 -1.48 2.60 -5.91
C PHE A 107 -0.09 2.03 -5.65
N LEU A 108 0.15 1.46 -4.47
CA LEU A 108 1.44 0.87 -4.13
C LEU A 108 1.73 -0.39 -4.95
N VAL A 109 0.74 -1.25 -5.18
CA VAL A 109 0.89 -2.42 -6.06
C VAL A 109 1.22 -1.97 -7.48
N PHE A 110 0.54 -0.93 -7.97
CA PHE A 110 0.80 -0.37 -9.30
C PHE A 110 2.23 0.18 -9.40
N GLN A 111 2.66 1.03 -8.44
CA GLN A 111 4.01 1.58 -8.38
C GLN A 111 5.12 0.52 -8.26
N VAL A 112 4.91 -0.52 -7.45
CA VAL A 112 5.89 -1.60 -7.33
C VAL A 112 5.95 -2.42 -8.62
N THR A 113 4.80 -2.72 -9.23
CA THR A 113 4.74 -3.52 -10.45
C THR A 113 5.39 -2.78 -11.61
N SER A 114 5.12 -1.48 -11.76
CA SER A 114 5.75 -0.66 -12.78
C SER A 114 7.24 -0.53 -12.55
N GLY A 115 7.69 -0.20 -11.33
CA GLY A 115 9.12 -0.10 -11.03
C GLY A 115 9.91 -1.40 -11.27
N LEU A 116 9.27 -2.57 -11.19
CA LEU A 116 9.89 -3.84 -11.56
C LEU A 116 10.09 -4.00 -13.09
N MET A 117 9.34 -3.25 -13.89
CA MET A 117 9.33 -3.26 -15.35
C MET A 117 9.93 -2.00 -15.99
N SER A 118 10.30 -0.98 -15.21
CA SER A 118 10.93 0.24 -15.70
C SER A 118 12.43 0.08 -15.97
N ASP A 119 12.94 0.87 -16.91
CA ASP A 119 14.37 0.97 -17.25
C ASP A 119 14.72 2.45 -17.46
N ASP A 120 15.82 2.91 -16.85
CA ASP A 120 16.36 4.27 -17.04
C ASP A 120 17.30 4.39 -18.26
N GLU A 121 17.51 3.30 -19.00
CA GLU A 121 18.39 3.15 -20.17
C GLU A 121 19.88 3.44 -19.91
N ILE A 122 20.27 3.63 -18.64
CA ILE A 122 21.62 4.02 -18.25
C ILE A 122 22.23 2.97 -17.32
N SER A 123 21.59 2.72 -16.17
CA SER A 123 22.18 1.91 -15.09
C SER A 123 21.18 1.25 -14.14
N ALA A 124 19.91 1.65 -14.17
CA ALA A 124 18.86 1.17 -13.28
C ALA A 124 17.71 0.56 -14.09
N ALA A 125 17.73 -0.76 -14.19
CA ALA A 125 16.67 -1.55 -14.82
C ALA A 125 16.00 -2.48 -13.79
N GLY A 126 14.67 -2.53 -13.84
CA GLY A 126 13.86 -3.46 -13.07
C GLY A 126 14.10 -4.91 -13.50
N PRO A 127 13.98 -5.89 -12.58
CA PRO A 127 14.32 -7.29 -12.86
C PRO A 127 13.35 -7.98 -13.84
N LEU A 128 12.20 -7.37 -14.14
CA LEU A 128 11.19 -7.92 -15.04
C LEU A 128 11.25 -7.36 -16.46
N THR A 129 12.11 -6.36 -16.74
CA THR A 129 12.25 -5.75 -18.08
C THR A 129 12.50 -6.79 -19.17
N ARG A 130 13.31 -7.81 -18.89
CA ARG A 130 13.62 -8.93 -19.79
C ARG A 130 12.44 -9.84 -20.14
N PHE A 131 11.31 -9.73 -19.44
CA PHE A 131 10.14 -10.58 -19.64
C PHE A 131 8.97 -9.85 -20.31
N VAL A 132 9.10 -8.56 -20.58
CA VAL A 132 8.05 -7.72 -21.17
C VAL A 132 8.54 -7.03 -22.45
N SER A 133 7.62 -6.57 -23.29
CA SER A 133 7.99 -5.85 -24.52
C SER A 133 8.54 -4.46 -24.19
N ALA A 134 9.32 -3.88 -25.11
CA ALA A 134 9.83 -2.51 -24.98
C ALA A 134 8.70 -1.47 -24.82
N GLU A 135 7.54 -1.71 -25.43
CA GLU A 135 6.34 -0.88 -25.26
C GLU A 135 5.86 -0.87 -23.80
N TRP A 136 5.85 -2.03 -23.16
CA TRP A 136 5.50 -2.15 -21.74
C TRP A 136 6.54 -1.53 -20.82
N VAL A 137 7.84 -1.68 -21.11
CA VAL A 137 8.92 -1.00 -20.38
C VAL A 137 8.73 0.50 -20.46
N SER A 138 8.53 1.04 -21.66
CA SER A 138 8.29 2.47 -21.90
C SER A 138 7.05 2.97 -21.14
N PHE A 139 5.92 2.27 -21.24
CA PHE A 139 4.73 2.61 -20.46
C PHE A 139 5.02 2.62 -18.95
N ALA A 140 5.62 1.55 -18.42
CA ALA A 140 5.92 1.43 -17.00
C ALA A 140 6.89 2.50 -16.48
N THR A 141 7.79 3.01 -17.33
CA THR A 141 8.71 4.10 -16.98
C THR A 141 8.04 5.47 -16.97
N PHE A 142 7.06 5.74 -17.86
CA PHE A 142 6.63 7.11 -18.17
C PHE A 142 5.15 7.47 -17.91
N TYR A 143 4.28 6.55 -17.48
CA TYR A 143 2.86 6.87 -17.26
C TYR A 143 2.60 7.92 -16.15
#